data_AF-W2TLC7-F1
#
_entry.id   AF-W2TLC7-F1
#
_cell.length_a   1.000
_cell.length_b   1.000
_cell.length_c   1.000
_cell.angle_alpha   90.00
_cell.angle_beta   90.00
_cell.angle_gamma   90.00
#
_symmetry.space_group_name_H-M   'P 1'
#
loop_
_entity.id
_entity.type
_entity.pdbx_description
1 polymer ?
#
loop_
_entity_poly.entity_id
_entity_poly.type
_entity_poly.pdbx_seq_one_letter_code
_entity_poly.pdbx_strand_id
1 'polypeptide(L)'
;MKNYNRHKRPANGPHEPTTIKLKLRLSQLIDVHEIDQIMTCSVWLKQVWMDRKLSWDPKNYGGVSVLYVPYEMIWVPDIVLYNKFPFDEQQCRLKFGSWTYSESFLNLELLDGNVRYEEEVNEKGVVDNVTIAEDGIAVPILQTIRKYRNLKVMKAFENLVYIAETLKEIDRHDKIDEEWNYIAMVLDRMFLFIFSFACLTGTLVILLQAPTLYDYREPIDLQYRPVNLPGLRD
;
A
#
# COMPACT_ATOMS: atom_id res chain seq x y z
N MET A 1 -15.82 23.57 41.88
CA MET A 1 -16.20 23.57 40.45
C MET A 1 -17.70 23.34 40.20
N LYS A 2 -18.62 23.67 41.13
CA LYS A 2 -20.04 23.28 41.04
C LYS A 2 -20.79 23.84 39.81
N ASN A 3 -20.34 24.97 39.26
CA ASN A 3 -20.96 25.65 38.10
C ASN A 3 -20.02 25.71 36.87
N TYR A 4 -18.98 24.88 36.82
CA TYR A 4 -18.08 24.84 35.68
C TYR A 4 -18.61 23.85 34.64
N ASN A 5 -18.76 24.31 33.39
CA ASN A 5 -19.17 23.44 32.29
C ASN A 5 -17.97 23.16 31.39
N ARG A 6 -17.47 21.91 31.44
CA ARG A 6 -16.31 21.45 30.67
C ARG A 6 -16.52 21.42 29.15
N HIS A 7 -17.77 21.41 28.68
CA HIS A 7 -18.08 21.39 27.24
C HIS A 7 -18.10 22.79 26.62
N LYS A 8 -17.96 23.84 27.44
CA LYS A 8 -17.97 25.22 26.99
C LYS A 8 -16.55 25.79 26.99
N ARG A 9 -16.08 26.20 25.80
CA ARG A 9 -14.80 26.87 25.63
C ARG A 9 -14.65 28.08 26.57
N PRO A 10 -13.45 28.32 27.13
CA PRO A 10 -13.17 29.44 28.02
C PRO A 10 -12.91 30.72 27.22
N ALA A 11 -13.95 31.21 26.55
CA ALA A 11 -13.93 32.48 25.82
C ALA A 11 -14.57 33.60 26.65
N ASN A 12 -14.10 34.82 26.44
CA ASN A 12 -14.65 36.02 27.08
C ASN A 12 -16.02 36.39 26.52
N GLY A 13 -16.24 36.11 25.22
CA GLY A 13 -17.51 36.32 24.54
C GLY A 13 -17.78 35.24 23.49
N PRO A 14 -18.99 35.19 22.93
CA PRO A 14 -19.37 34.19 21.93
C PRO A 14 -18.57 34.31 20.62
N HIS A 15 -18.17 35.53 20.24
CA HIS A 15 -17.41 35.83 19.01
C HIS A 15 -15.91 36.03 19.22
N GLU A 16 -15.42 35.97 20.46
CA GLU A 16 -14.00 36.15 20.73
C GLU A 16 -13.29 34.80 20.69
N PRO A 17 -12.16 34.65 19.98
CA PRO A 17 -11.43 33.38 19.92
C PRO A 17 -10.70 33.11 21.24
N THR A 18 -10.58 31.83 21.60
CA THR A 18 -9.70 31.41 22.70
C THR A 18 -8.32 31.08 22.12
N THR A 19 -7.29 31.80 22.57
CA THR A 19 -5.91 31.52 22.17
C THR A 19 -5.34 30.35 22.97
N ILE A 20 -4.80 29.37 22.27
CA ILE A 20 -4.16 28.18 22.84
C ILE A 20 -2.75 28.12 22.32
N LYS A 21 -1.81 28.07 23.26
CA LYS A 21 -0.40 27.98 22.95
C LYS A 21 0.05 26.52 23.01
N LEU A 22 0.64 26.04 21.93
CA LEU A 22 1.09 24.67 21.74
C LEU A 22 2.61 24.61 21.70
N LYS A 23 3.19 23.69 22.47
CA LYS A 23 4.59 23.31 22.35
C LYS A 23 4.62 21.85 22.06
N LEU A 24 5.33 21.48 21.02
CA LEU A 24 5.57 20.09 20.71
C LEU A 24 7.03 19.80 20.95
N ARG A 25 7.31 18.60 21.43
CA ARG A 25 8.67 18.11 21.60
C ARG A 25 8.72 16.68 21.09
N LEU A 26 9.52 16.45 20.07
CA LEU A 26 9.79 15.08 19.60
C LEU A 26 10.49 14.31 20.71
N SER A 27 9.95 13.15 21.07
CA SER A 27 10.62 12.21 21.99
C SER A 27 11.56 11.30 21.19
N GLN A 28 11.02 10.61 20.18
CA GLN A 28 11.77 9.71 19.31
C GLN A 28 10.99 9.41 18.01
N LEU A 29 11.75 9.09 16.95
CA LEU A 29 11.24 8.46 15.74
C LEU A 29 11.19 6.94 15.98
N ILE A 30 10.02 6.33 15.89
CA ILE A 30 9.81 4.90 16.14
C ILE A 30 10.09 4.12 14.86
N ASP A 31 9.46 4.51 13.76
CA ASP A 31 9.57 3.81 12.49
C ASP A 31 9.16 4.67 11.29
N VAL A 32 9.66 4.33 10.10
CA VAL A 32 9.37 5.01 8.82
C VAL A 32 9.13 3.97 7.73
N HIS A 33 7.92 3.97 7.19
CA HIS A 33 7.55 3.17 6.03
C HIS A 33 7.53 4.08 4.81
N GLU A 34 8.55 3.96 3.96
CA GLU A 34 8.74 4.84 2.80
C GLU A 34 7.74 4.54 1.66
N ILE A 35 7.39 3.28 1.45
CA ILE A 35 6.44 2.90 0.40
C ILE A 35 5.03 3.36 0.79
N ASP A 36 4.67 3.20 2.07
CA ASP A 36 3.32 3.49 2.55
C ASP A 36 3.09 4.97 2.88
N GLN A 37 4.11 5.83 2.80
CA GLN A 37 3.97 7.26 3.17
C GLN A 37 3.63 7.47 4.66
N ILE A 38 4.07 6.57 5.53
CA ILE A 38 3.75 6.58 6.97
C ILE A 38 5.01 6.71 7.82
N MET A 39 4.96 7.65 8.77
CA MET A 39 5.97 7.85 9.79
C MET A 39 5.35 7.74 11.18
N THR A 40 5.91 6.88 12.02
CA THR A 40 5.49 6.71 13.41
C THR A 40 6.48 7.43 14.34
N CYS A 41 6.00 8.45 15.05
CA CYS A 41 6.78 9.22 16.01
C CYS A 41 6.10 9.26 17.38
N SER A 42 6.90 9.29 18.45
CA SER A 42 6.43 9.65 19.78
C SER A 42 6.68 11.14 20.02
N VAL A 43 5.62 11.90 20.28
CA VAL A 43 5.66 13.35 20.45
C VAL A 43 4.97 13.76 21.74
N TRP A 44 5.59 14.67 22.48
CA TRP A 44 4.99 15.33 23.64
C TRP A 44 4.29 16.62 23.19
N LEU A 45 2.98 16.69 23.36
CA LEU A 45 2.19 17.89 23.14
C LEU A 45 1.91 18.57 24.48
N LYS A 46 2.48 19.77 24.67
CA LYS A 46 2.18 20.66 25.79
C LYS A 46 1.23 21.74 25.31
N GLN A 47 0.10 21.87 25.99
CA GLN A 47 -0.94 22.84 25.69
C GLN A 47 -1.04 23.82 26.86
N VAL A 48 -1.13 25.11 26.55
CA VAL A 48 -1.27 26.18 27.53
C VAL A 48 -2.36 27.13 27.06
N TRP A 49 -3.37 27.32 27.89
CA TRP A 49 -4.45 28.28 27.66
C TRP A 49 -4.80 28.99 28.97
N MET A 50 -5.54 30.09 28.86
CA MET A 50 -6.02 30.84 30.01
C MET A 50 -7.53 30.65 30.17
N ASP A 51 -7.96 30.15 31.34
CA ASP A 51 -9.38 30.04 31.68
C ASP A 51 -9.72 30.97 32.86
N ARG A 52 -10.47 32.04 32.57
CA ARG A 52 -10.89 33.01 33.59
C ARG A 52 -11.88 32.44 34.60
N LYS A 53 -12.61 31.36 34.29
CA LYS A 53 -13.56 30.74 35.24
C LYS A 53 -12.85 29.87 36.27
N LEU A 54 -11.59 29.53 36.01
CA LEU A 54 -10.72 28.79 36.90
C LEU A 54 -9.67 29.71 37.54
N SER A 55 -9.88 31.03 37.54
CA SER A 55 -9.03 31.95 38.31
C SER A 55 -9.56 32.10 39.74
N TRP A 56 -8.64 32.21 40.70
CA TRP A 56 -8.96 32.46 42.10
C TRP A 56 -7.91 33.40 42.71
N ASP A 57 -8.27 34.09 43.81
CA ASP A 57 -7.30 34.85 44.61
C ASP A 57 -6.65 33.91 45.62
N PRO A 58 -5.31 33.70 45.58
CA PRO A 58 -4.61 32.84 46.54
C PRO A 58 -4.87 33.21 48.00
N LYS A 59 -5.13 34.48 48.32
CA LYS A 59 -5.37 34.93 49.71
C LYS A 59 -6.60 34.27 50.33
N ASN A 60 -7.63 34.00 49.54
CA ASN A 60 -8.87 33.38 49.99
C ASN A 60 -8.76 31.86 50.17
N TYR A 61 -7.65 31.26 49.71
CA TYR A 61 -7.43 29.81 49.70
C TYR A 61 -6.08 29.43 50.32
N GLY A 62 -5.68 30.14 51.38
CA GLY A 62 -4.48 29.79 52.16
C GLY A 62 -3.15 29.97 51.41
N GLY A 63 -3.10 30.87 50.42
CA GLY A 63 -1.90 31.15 49.64
C GLY A 63 -1.66 30.18 48.47
N VAL A 64 -2.58 29.27 48.18
CA VAL A 64 -2.43 28.30 47.08
C VAL A 64 -2.53 29.04 45.73
N SER A 65 -1.45 29.00 44.93
CA SER A 65 -1.38 29.62 43.60
C SER A 65 -1.44 28.61 42.44
N VAL A 66 -1.18 27.33 42.73
CA VAL A 66 -1.17 26.24 41.74
C VAL A 66 -2.03 25.10 42.26
N LEU A 67 -2.89 24.57 41.39
CA LEU A 67 -3.75 23.43 41.67
C LEU A 67 -3.66 22.44 40.50
N TYR A 68 -3.40 21.18 40.81
CA TYR A 68 -3.45 20.11 39.82
C TYR A 68 -4.86 19.54 39.73
N VAL A 69 -5.44 19.58 38.54
CA VAL A 69 -6.80 19.13 38.28
C VAL A 69 -6.78 18.06 37.18
N PRO A 70 -7.50 16.94 37.33
CA PRO A 70 -7.66 15.97 36.25
C PRO A 70 -8.30 16.59 35.00
N TYR A 71 -7.79 16.23 33.82
CA TYR A 71 -8.25 16.79 32.54
C TYR A 71 -9.75 16.57 32.28
N GLU A 72 -10.33 15.52 32.85
CA GLU A 72 -11.75 15.15 32.66
C GLU A 72 -12.75 16.15 33.27
N MET A 73 -12.27 16.99 34.19
CA MET A 73 -13.10 17.95 34.93
C MET A 73 -13.07 19.36 34.34
N ILE A 74 -12.15 19.63 33.40
CA ILE A 74 -11.95 20.94 32.79
C ILE A 74 -12.17 20.89 31.28
N TRP A 75 -12.38 22.03 30.66
CA TRP A 75 -12.38 22.10 29.20
C TRP A 75 -10.95 21.88 28.70
N VAL A 76 -10.81 21.01 27.69
CA VAL A 76 -9.54 20.72 27.01
C VAL A 76 -9.79 20.79 25.51
N PRO A 77 -8.93 21.48 24.74
CA PRO A 77 -9.09 21.55 23.29
C PRO A 77 -8.73 20.23 22.61
N ASP A 78 -9.48 19.91 21.56
CA ASP A 78 -9.36 18.72 20.73
C ASP A 78 -8.43 18.98 19.53
N ILE A 79 -7.13 18.92 19.78
CA ILE A 79 -6.13 19.18 18.74
C ILE A 79 -5.80 17.89 17.99
N VAL A 80 -5.95 17.94 16.68
CA VAL A 80 -5.67 16.85 15.75
C VAL A 80 -4.58 17.27 14.76
N LEU A 81 -3.86 16.28 14.26
CA LEU A 81 -2.81 16.47 13.25
C LEU A 81 -3.41 16.20 11.87
N TYR A 82 -3.39 17.21 11.00
CA TYR A 82 -3.78 17.11 9.60
C TYR A 82 -2.54 17.26 8.72
N ASN A 83 -1.77 16.18 8.57
CA ASN A 83 -0.55 16.25 7.78
C ASN A 83 -0.72 15.62 6.39
N LYS A 84 -0.16 16.27 5.35
CA LYS A 84 0.19 15.64 4.08
C LYS A 84 1.69 15.41 4.11
N PHE A 85 2.11 14.15 4.15
CA PHE A 85 3.53 13.79 4.16
C PHE A 85 4.01 13.47 2.74
N PRO A 86 4.74 14.36 2.04
CA PRO A 86 5.43 13.99 0.81
C PRO A 86 6.87 13.53 1.11
N PHE A 87 7.26 12.31 0.72
CA PHE A 87 8.66 11.87 0.82
C PHE A 87 9.60 12.57 -0.19
N ASP A 88 9.06 13.24 -1.21
CA ASP A 88 9.86 13.87 -2.28
C ASP A 88 10.26 15.33 -1.99
N GLU A 89 9.51 16.07 -1.17
CA GLU A 89 9.79 17.48 -0.87
C GLU A 89 10.56 17.68 0.46
N GLN A 90 11.48 18.63 0.47
CA GLN A 90 12.41 18.85 1.60
C GLN A 90 11.78 19.55 2.82
N GLN A 91 10.48 19.83 2.82
CA GLN A 91 9.79 20.53 3.91
C GLN A 91 8.63 19.68 4.48
N CYS A 92 8.90 18.96 5.57
CA CYS A 92 7.87 18.27 6.33
C CYS A 92 7.11 19.30 7.21
N ARG A 93 5.90 19.67 6.81
CA ARG A 93 5.06 20.65 7.52
C ARG A 93 3.91 19.94 8.24
N LEU A 94 4.02 19.79 9.55
CA LEU A 94 2.92 19.29 10.38
C LEU A 94 1.88 20.40 10.57
N LYS A 95 0.65 20.22 10.07
CA LYS A 95 -0.46 21.15 10.33
C LYS A 95 -1.32 20.63 11.48
N PHE A 96 -1.63 21.49 12.44
CA PHE A 96 -2.48 21.20 13.59
C PHE A 96 -3.78 21.99 13.47
N GLY A 97 -4.90 21.37 13.84
CA GLY A 97 -6.21 22.01 13.85
C GLY A 97 -7.06 21.50 15.01
N SER A 98 -8.13 22.24 15.34
CA SER A 98 -9.18 21.73 16.22
C SER A 98 -10.19 20.95 15.39
N TRP A 99 -10.66 19.81 15.91
CA TRP A 99 -11.68 19.01 15.24
C TRP A 99 -13.08 19.66 15.35
N THR A 100 -13.40 20.29 16.48
CA THR A 100 -14.72 20.85 16.78
C THR A 100 -14.84 22.35 16.58
N TYR A 101 -13.74 23.10 16.61
CA TYR A 101 -13.76 24.56 16.50
C TYR A 101 -13.06 25.05 15.23
N SER A 102 -13.71 25.98 14.54
CA SER A 102 -13.15 26.69 13.39
C SER A 102 -12.22 27.84 13.84
N GLU A 103 -11.44 28.38 12.91
CA GLU A 103 -10.41 29.43 13.13
C GLU A 103 -10.97 30.72 13.74
N SER A 104 -12.26 31.00 13.58
CA SER A 104 -12.93 32.17 14.19
C SER A 104 -13.17 32.02 15.69
N PHE A 105 -13.14 30.80 16.23
CA PHE A 105 -13.44 30.51 17.63
C PHE A 105 -12.21 30.06 18.44
N LEU A 106 -11.15 29.63 17.77
CA LEU A 106 -9.97 29.09 18.42
C LEU A 106 -8.73 29.50 17.64
N ASN A 107 -7.81 30.20 18.30
CA ASN A 107 -6.55 30.62 17.72
C ASN A 107 -5.42 29.72 18.25
N LEU A 108 -4.66 29.08 17.37
CA LEU A 108 -3.55 28.21 17.73
C LEU A 108 -2.23 28.96 17.53
N GLU A 109 -1.46 29.10 18.61
CA GLU A 109 -0.15 29.75 18.61
C GLU A 109 0.93 28.75 19.06
N LEU A 110 2.17 28.89 18.60
CA LEU A 110 3.29 28.08 19.08
C LEU A 110 3.97 28.72 20.31
N LEU A 111 4.30 27.90 21.31
CA LEU A 111 4.82 28.32 22.63
C LEU A 111 6.32 28.68 22.65
N ASP A 112 7.11 28.24 21.66
CA ASP A 112 8.57 28.33 21.65
C ASP A 112 9.09 28.88 20.30
N GLY A 113 9.85 29.99 20.33
CA GLY A 113 10.75 30.40 19.26
C GLY A 113 10.26 31.53 18.33
N ASN A 114 11.21 32.27 17.76
CA ASN A 114 11.03 33.34 16.77
C ASN A 114 10.13 32.86 15.62
N VAL A 115 8.87 33.25 15.63
CA VAL A 115 7.91 32.88 14.59
C VAL A 115 8.19 33.75 13.37
N ARG A 116 8.62 33.15 12.26
CA ARG A 116 8.54 33.82 10.95
C ARG A 116 7.15 33.56 10.40
N TYR A 117 6.42 34.63 10.16
CA TYR A 117 5.15 34.58 9.45
C TYR A 117 5.48 34.52 7.96
N GLU A 118 5.00 33.48 7.27
CA GLU A 118 4.96 33.47 5.81
C GLU A 118 3.50 33.61 5.38
N GLU A 119 3.26 34.43 4.37
CA GLU A 119 1.96 34.61 3.75
C GLU A 119 1.75 33.49 2.72
N GLU A 120 0.79 32.58 2.96
CA GLU A 120 0.38 31.60 1.96
C GLU A 120 -0.98 31.98 1.37
N VAL A 121 -1.12 31.85 0.06
CA VAL A 121 -2.40 32.05 -0.63
C VAL A 121 -3.16 30.73 -0.62
N ASN A 122 -4.31 30.70 0.06
CA ASN A 122 -5.23 29.56 0.07
C ASN A 122 -5.76 29.23 -1.33
N GLU A 123 -6.33 28.03 -1.50
CA GLU A 123 -7.00 27.59 -2.74
C GLU A 123 -8.11 28.54 -3.24
N LYS A 124 -8.58 29.44 -2.37
CA LYS A 124 -9.58 30.48 -2.66
C LYS A 124 -8.98 31.85 -3.00
N GLY A 125 -7.66 31.96 -3.13
CA GLY A 125 -6.98 33.23 -3.43
C GLY A 125 -6.85 34.19 -2.23
N VAL A 126 -7.15 33.73 -1.02
CA VAL A 126 -7.06 34.53 0.22
C VAL A 126 -5.69 34.32 0.85
N VAL A 127 -5.03 35.41 1.26
CA VAL A 127 -3.75 35.35 1.95
C VAL A 127 -3.99 34.99 3.42
N ASP A 128 -3.45 33.85 3.83
CA ASP A 128 -3.47 33.36 5.20
C ASP A 128 -2.13 33.61 5.88
N ASN A 129 -2.19 34.05 7.13
CA ASN A 129 -1.01 34.30 7.97
C ASN A 129 -0.53 32.95 8.52
N VAL A 130 0.35 32.26 7.78
CA VAL A 130 0.86 30.96 8.22
C VAL A 130 2.04 31.17 9.17
N THR A 131 1.91 30.67 10.40
CA THR A 131 2.98 30.70 11.39
C THR A 131 3.92 29.54 11.16
N ILE A 132 5.14 29.82 10.69
CA ILE A 132 6.19 28.82 10.52
C ILE A 132 7.08 28.84 11.76
N ALA A 133 6.94 27.81 12.59
CA ALA A 133 7.90 27.55 13.67
C ALA A 133 9.05 26.69 13.14
N GLU A 134 10.22 27.31 12.95
CA GLU A 134 11.43 26.58 12.57
C GLU A 134 11.88 25.60 13.67
N ASP A 135 11.75 25.96 14.96
CA ASP A 135 12.41 25.22 16.05
C ASP A 135 11.54 24.20 16.84
N GLY A 136 10.23 24.11 16.55
CA GLY A 136 9.32 23.33 17.41
C GLY A 136 9.40 21.80 17.22
N ILE A 137 9.41 21.33 15.97
CA ILE A 137 9.34 19.89 15.62
C ILE A 137 10.02 19.61 14.28
N ALA A 138 9.84 20.51 13.30
CA ALA A 138 10.30 20.30 11.94
C ALA A 138 11.81 20.12 11.89
N VAL A 139 12.61 20.94 12.60
CA VAL A 139 14.07 20.84 12.55
C VAL A 139 14.62 19.52 13.11
N PRO A 140 14.25 19.06 14.33
CA PRO A 140 14.72 17.76 14.83
C PRO A 140 14.20 16.56 14.05
N ILE A 141 12.93 16.57 13.61
CA ILE A 141 12.36 15.52 12.74
C ILE A 141 13.09 15.51 11.39
N LEU A 142 13.26 16.66 10.74
CA LEU A 142 13.97 16.78 9.46
C LEU A 142 15.44 16.39 9.58
N GLN A 143 16.12 16.73 10.66
CA GLN A 143 17.49 16.28 10.94
C GLN A 143 17.56 14.77 11.12
N THR A 144 16.60 14.18 11.84
CA THR A 144 16.53 12.73 12.06
C THR A 144 16.20 11.99 10.76
N ILE A 145 15.20 12.45 10.00
CA ILE A 145 14.88 11.91 8.67
C ILE A 145 16.07 12.09 7.73
N ARG A 146 16.75 13.24 7.70
CA ARG A 146 17.96 13.44 6.89
C ARG A 146 19.07 12.46 7.27
N LYS A 147 19.18 12.11 8.56
CA LYS A 147 20.14 11.10 9.04
C LYS A 147 19.78 9.68 8.59
N TYR A 148 18.49 9.31 8.58
CA TYR A 148 18.00 7.99 8.15
C TYR A 148 17.84 7.85 6.63
N ARG A 149 17.56 8.95 5.94
CA ARG A 149 17.53 9.10 4.48
C ARG A 149 18.96 9.27 3.97
N ASN A 150 19.78 8.24 4.11
CA ASN A 150 21.09 8.23 3.47
C ASN A 150 20.86 8.08 1.96
N LEU A 151 21.17 9.14 1.20
CA LEU A 151 20.96 9.20 -0.25
C LEU A 151 21.62 8.04 -1.02
N LYS A 152 22.71 7.45 -0.47
CA LYS A 152 23.36 6.26 -1.06
C LYS A 152 22.63 4.96 -0.72
N VAL A 153 22.03 4.87 0.48
CA VAL A 153 21.27 3.70 0.91
C VAL A 153 19.96 3.61 0.13
N MET A 154 19.26 4.72 -0.10
CA MET A 154 18.04 4.73 -0.91
C MET A 154 18.30 4.33 -2.36
N LYS A 155 19.36 4.86 -2.99
CA LYS A 155 19.77 4.43 -4.35
C LYS A 155 20.20 2.96 -4.41
N ALA A 156 20.81 2.43 -3.35
CA ALA A 156 21.13 1.01 -3.26
C ALA A 156 19.86 0.15 -3.09
N PHE A 157 18.86 0.66 -2.38
CA PHE A 157 17.58 0.00 -2.17
C PHE A 157 16.78 -0.09 -3.47
N GLU A 158 16.78 0.96 -4.30
CA GLU A 158 16.14 0.94 -5.62
C GLU A 158 16.71 -0.16 -6.53
N ASN A 159 18.04 -0.31 -6.55
CA ASN A 159 18.69 -1.41 -7.26
C ASN A 159 18.32 -2.78 -6.66
N LEU A 160 18.20 -2.89 -5.33
CA LEU A 160 17.82 -4.15 -4.67
C LEU A 160 16.36 -4.52 -4.92
N VAL A 161 15.44 -3.54 -4.94
CA VAL A 161 14.03 -3.74 -5.27
C VAL A 161 13.91 -4.19 -6.72
N TYR A 162 14.61 -3.55 -7.65
CA TYR A 162 14.68 -3.98 -9.05
C TYR A 162 15.19 -5.41 -9.20
N ILE A 163 16.27 -5.78 -8.49
CA ILE A 163 16.81 -7.14 -8.49
C ILE A 163 15.79 -8.13 -7.90
N ALA A 164 15.15 -7.81 -6.77
CA ALA A 164 14.16 -8.68 -6.15
C ALA A 164 12.93 -8.90 -7.04
N GLU A 165 12.49 -7.87 -7.75
CA GLU A 165 11.37 -7.92 -8.68
C GLU A 165 11.72 -8.77 -9.91
N THR A 166 12.93 -8.60 -10.45
CA THR A 166 13.48 -9.43 -11.54
C THR A 166 13.60 -10.90 -11.12
N LEU A 167 14.10 -11.18 -9.90
CA LEU A 167 14.22 -12.55 -9.37
C LEU A 167 12.86 -13.23 -9.20
N LYS A 168 11.84 -12.48 -8.75
CA LYS A 168 10.47 -12.98 -8.64
C LYS A 168 9.84 -13.28 -10.01
N GLU A 169 10.25 -12.53 -11.03
CA GLU A 169 9.79 -12.76 -12.41
C GLU A 169 10.48 -13.98 -13.03
N ILE A 170 11.77 -14.20 -12.73
CA ILE A 170 12.51 -15.41 -13.11
C ILE A 170 11.90 -16.67 -12.45
N ASP A 171 11.60 -16.63 -11.15
CA ASP A 171 10.95 -17.76 -10.43
C ASP A 171 9.57 -18.10 -11.01
N ARG A 172 8.86 -17.09 -11.53
CA ARG A 172 7.59 -17.31 -12.24
C ARG A 172 7.79 -17.98 -13.60
N HIS A 173 8.87 -17.65 -14.30
CA HIS A 173 9.23 -18.30 -15.56
C HIS A 173 9.59 -19.78 -15.35
N ASP A 174 10.34 -20.11 -14.30
CA ASP A 174 10.67 -21.50 -13.96
C ASP A 174 9.41 -22.35 -13.74
N LYS A 175 8.39 -21.79 -13.09
CA LYS A 175 7.10 -22.48 -12.89
C LYS A 175 6.36 -22.75 -14.21
N ILE A 176 6.47 -21.84 -15.19
CA ILE A 176 5.84 -22.00 -16.51
C ILE A 176 6.58 -23.07 -17.32
N ASP A 177 7.90 -23.16 -17.19
CA ASP A 177 8.72 -24.18 -17.87
C ASP A 177 8.37 -25.60 -17.40
N GLU A 178 8.04 -25.78 -16.12
CA GLU A 178 7.52 -27.06 -15.60
C GLU A 178 6.19 -27.46 -16.28
N GLU A 179 5.29 -26.50 -16.54
CA GLU A 179 4.02 -26.74 -17.22
C GLU A 179 4.23 -27.12 -18.69
N TRP A 180 5.15 -26.45 -19.39
CA TRP A 180 5.51 -26.80 -20.76
C TRP A 180 6.14 -28.18 -20.88
N ASN A 181 6.94 -28.60 -19.89
CA ASN A 181 7.51 -29.95 -19.88
C ASN A 181 6.41 -31.03 -19.77
N TYR A 182 5.38 -30.79 -18.95
CA TYR A 182 4.22 -31.68 -18.89
C TYR A 182 3.47 -31.73 -20.22
N ILE A 183 3.20 -30.57 -20.83
CA ILE A 183 2.52 -30.49 -22.13
C ILE A 183 3.32 -31.22 -23.21
N ALA A 184 4.64 -31.08 -23.25
CA ALA A 184 5.52 -31.75 -24.21
C ALA A 184 5.47 -33.28 -24.06
N MET A 185 5.46 -33.80 -22.83
CA MET A 185 5.34 -35.25 -22.58
C MET A 185 3.99 -35.81 -23.05
N VAL A 186 2.91 -35.04 -22.92
CA VAL A 186 1.56 -35.45 -23.37
C VAL A 186 1.44 -35.37 -24.89
N LEU A 187 1.99 -34.33 -25.51
CA LEU A 187 1.97 -34.16 -26.97
C LEU A 187 2.68 -35.29 -27.72
N ASP A 188 3.78 -35.83 -27.18
CA ASP A 188 4.46 -37.00 -27.76
C ASP A 188 3.51 -38.21 -27.92
N ARG A 189 2.73 -38.51 -26.86
CA ARG A 189 1.76 -39.62 -26.89
C ARG A 189 0.61 -39.37 -27.86
N MET A 190 0.11 -38.13 -27.92
CA MET A 190 -0.97 -37.76 -28.83
C MET A 190 -0.56 -37.97 -30.29
N PHE A 191 0.66 -37.56 -30.69
CA PHE A 191 1.14 -37.77 -32.05
C PHE A 191 1.36 -39.24 -32.39
N LEU A 192 1.85 -40.04 -31.44
CA LEU A 192 2.02 -41.48 -31.63
C LEU A 192 0.68 -42.21 -31.85
N PHE A 193 -0.37 -41.83 -31.13
CA PHE A 193 -1.70 -42.41 -31.34
C PHE A 193 -2.27 -42.02 -32.70
N ILE A 194 -2.19 -40.73 -33.09
CA ILE A 194 -2.67 -40.26 -34.40
C ILE A 194 -1.95 -41.02 -35.53
N PHE A 195 -0.63 -41.15 -35.43
CA PHE A 195 0.16 -41.88 -36.42
C PHE A 195 -0.23 -43.37 -36.48
N SER A 196 -0.36 -44.02 -35.33
CA SER A 196 -0.77 -45.43 -35.26
C SER A 196 -2.14 -45.66 -35.92
N PHE A 197 -3.13 -44.80 -35.65
CA PHE A 197 -4.45 -44.86 -36.29
C PHE A 197 -4.37 -44.62 -37.80
N ALA A 198 -3.54 -43.69 -38.25
CA ALA A 198 -3.34 -43.44 -39.68
C ALA A 198 -2.73 -44.67 -40.39
N CYS A 199 -1.75 -45.33 -39.78
CA CYS A 199 -1.18 -46.56 -40.32
C CYS A 199 -2.18 -47.71 -40.34
N LEU A 200 -2.99 -47.88 -39.28
CA LEU A 200 -4.01 -48.92 -39.21
C LEU A 200 -5.09 -48.72 -40.27
N THR A 201 -5.60 -47.50 -40.41
CA THR A 201 -6.61 -47.18 -41.43
C THR A 201 -6.04 -47.34 -42.83
N GLY A 202 -4.81 -46.88 -43.09
CA GLY A 202 -4.13 -47.11 -44.37
C GLY A 202 -3.96 -48.60 -44.70
N THR A 203 -3.55 -49.40 -43.73
CA THR A 203 -3.39 -50.86 -43.92
C THR A 203 -4.73 -51.55 -44.21
N LEU A 204 -5.80 -51.18 -43.48
CA LEU A 204 -7.13 -51.73 -43.70
C LEU A 204 -7.67 -51.37 -45.10
N VAL A 205 -7.46 -50.13 -45.54
CA VAL A 205 -7.86 -49.68 -46.88
C VAL A 205 -7.16 -50.49 -47.96
N ILE A 206 -5.85 -50.74 -47.84
CA ILE A 206 -5.10 -51.57 -48.79
C ILE A 206 -5.66 -53.00 -48.82
N LEU A 207 -5.96 -53.59 -47.66
CA LEU A 207 -6.50 -54.94 -47.57
C LEU A 207 -7.91 -55.06 -48.18
N LEU A 208 -8.76 -54.05 -48.01
CA LEU A 208 -10.12 -54.05 -48.58
C LEU A 208 -10.14 -53.81 -50.09
N GLN A 209 -9.13 -53.11 -50.62
CA GLN A 209 -8.96 -52.92 -52.07
C GLN A 209 -8.24 -54.09 -52.75
N ALA A 210 -7.70 -55.06 -52.01
CA ALA A 210 -7.00 -56.20 -52.59
C ALA A 210 -7.97 -57.08 -53.40
N PRO A 211 -7.84 -57.14 -54.74
CA PRO A 211 -8.78 -57.85 -55.62
C PRO A 211 -8.68 -59.38 -55.47
N THR A 212 -7.64 -59.90 -54.82
CA THR A 212 -7.39 -61.33 -54.63
C THR A 212 -8.37 -62.02 -53.67
N LEU A 213 -9.03 -61.27 -52.79
CA LEU A 213 -10.01 -61.83 -51.85
C LEU A 213 -11.40 -62.02 -52.49
N TYR A 214 -11.71 -61.26 -53.54
CA TYR A 214 -12.98 -61.31 -54.26
C TYR A 214 -12.83 -61.88 -55.69
N ASP A 215 -11.71 -62.53 -55.98
CA ASP A 215 -11.48 -63.15 -57.28
C ASP A 215 -12.17 -64.52 -57.35
N TYR A 216 -13.33 -64.57 -58.01
CA TYR A 216 -14.12 -65.80 -58.22
C TYR A 216 -13.61 -66.64 -59.41
N ARG A 217 -12.46 -66.31 -60.01
CA ARG A 217 -11.88 -67.11 -61.10
C ARG A 217 -11.32 -68.42 -60.57
N GLU A 218 -11.61 -69.53 -61.25
CA GLU A 218 -11.07 -70.83 -60.87
C GLU A 218 -9.54 -70.89 -61.13
N PRO A 219 -8.75 -71.45 -60.20
CA PRO A 219 -7.30 -71.50 -60.36
C PRO A 219 -6.90 -72.51 -61.44
N ILE A 220 -5.84 -72.18 -62.18
CA ILE A 220 -5.32 -72.93 -63.34
C ILE A 220 -5.04 -74.40 -63.00
N ASP A 221 -4.59 -74.71 -61.78
CA ASP A 221 -4.29 -76.09 -61.35
C ASP A 221 -5.52 -77.00 -61.29
N LEU A 222 -6.71 -76.44 -61.03
CA LEU A 222 -7.98 -77.17 -61.10
C LEU A 222 -8.41 -77.41 -62.56
N GLN A 223 -8.06 -76.49 -63.44
CA GLN A 223 -8.34 -76.57 -64.88
C GLN A 223 -7.48 -77.64 -65.58
N TYR A 224 -6.23 -77.84 -65.13
CA TYR A 224 -5.31 -78.86 -65.65
C TYR A 224 -5.23 -80.15 -64.81
N ARG A 225 -6.18 -80.36 -63.89
CA ARG A 225 -6.28 -81.63 -63.16
C ARG A 225 -6.59 -82.76 -64.16
N PRO A 226 -5.90 -83.91 -64.10
CA PRO A 226 -6.01 -84.98 -65.11
C PRO A 226 -7.43 -85.54 -65.31
N VAL A 227 -8.32 -85.36 -64.32
CA VAL A 227 -9.74 -85.74 -64.40
C VAL A 227 -10.55 -84.86 -65.37
N ASN A 228 -10.10 -83.63 -65.62
CA ASN A 228 -10.82 -82.60 -66.38
C ASN A 228 -10.25 -82.36 -67.80
N LEU A 229 -9.12 -83.00 -68.15
CA LEU A 229 -8.56 -82.91 -69.51
C LEU A 229 -9.24 -83.92 -70.45
N PRO A 230 -9.86 -83.47 -71.56
CA PRO A 230 -10.36 -84.39 -72.57
C PRO A 230 -9.17 -84.98 -73.34
N GLY A 231 -8.83 -86.24 -73.04
CA GLY A 231 -7.79 -86.99 -73.76
C GLY A 231 -6.92 -87.94 -72.93
N LEU A 232 -7.17 -88.10 -71.63
CA LEU A 232 -6.38 -88.96 -70.72
C LEU A 232 -7.20 -90.03 -69.98
N ARG A 233 -8.41 -90.37 -70.45
CA ARG A 233 -9.05 -91.66 -70.11
C ARG A 233 -8.79 -92.61 -71.27
N ASP A 234 -8.03 -93.66 -70.97
CA ASP A 234 -7.78 -94.91 -71.72
C ASP A 234 -8.15 -94.94 -73.21
#